data_AF-M1ZVU3-F1
#
_entry.id   AF-M1ZVU3-F1
#
_cell.length_a   1.000
_cell.length_b   1.000
_cell.length_c   1.000
_cell.angle_alpha   90.00
_cell.angle_beta   90.00
_cell.angle_gamma   90.00
#
_symmetry.space_group_name_H-M   'P 1'
#
loop_
_entity.id
_entity.type
_entity.pdbx_description
1 polymer ?
#
loop_
_entity_poly.entity_id
_entity_poly.type
_entity_poly.pdbx_seq_one_letter_code
_entity_poly.pdbx_strand_id
1 'polypeptide(L)'
;MLKYLKMFWSFFKIGAFTFGGGYAMIPLIEEEVVNKNSWISKEDFLDILVISQSFPGALAVNCSTFIGYKINNLPGAILALLGTILPSFFIILCIASFFMQFRNNYYVDLIFKGINGAVPVLVLVAVISLSKSIKKITLIIP
;
A
#
# COMPACT_ATOMS: atom_id res chain seq x y z
N MET A 1 20.21 7.78 15.82
CA MET A 1 20.33 7.71 14.34
C MET A 1 20.09 6.29 13.80
N LEU A 2 20.79 5.26 14.31
CA LEU A 2 20.64 3.86 13.87
C LEU A 2 19.21 3.31 13.96
N LYS A 3 18.45 3.66 15.01
CA LYS A 3 17.04 3.23 15.19
C LYS A 3 16.12 3.71 14.05
N TYR A 4 16.30 4.95 13.58
CA TYR A 4 15.51 5.54 12.49
C TYR A 4 15.86 4.91 11.14
N LEU A 5 17.14 4.67 10.89
CA LEU A 5 17.61 4.05 9.65
C LEU A 5 17.13 2.59 9.54
N LYS A 6 17.19 1.84 10.66
CA LYS A 6 16.68 0.47 10.73
C LYS A 6 15.19 0.41 10.42
N MET A 7 14.42 1.32 11.03
CA MET A 7 12.98 1.42 10.80
C MET A 7 12.65 1.77 9.36
N PHE A 8 13.31 2.79 8.79
CA PHE A 8 13.17 3.14 7.39
C PHE A 8 13.44 1.94 6.48
N TRP A 9 14.53 1.21 6.71
CA TRP A 9 14.90 0.06 5.87
C TRP A 9 13.93 -1.13 6.00
N SER A 10 13.41 -1.38 7.21
CA SER A 10 12.37 -2.40 7.43
C SER A 10 11.10 -2.07 6.64
N PHE A 11 10.59 -0.83 6.74
CA PHE A 11 9.42 -0.39 5.97
C PHE A 11 9.70 -0.30 4.46
N PHE A 12 10.93 0.05 4.06
CA PHE A 12 11.37 0.02 2.67
C PHE A 12 11.32 -1.38 2.07
N LYS A 13 11.77 -2.41 2.81
CA LYS A 13 11.60 -3.80 2.39
C LYS A 13 10.13 -4.18 2.29
N ILE A 14 9.33 -3.86 3.30
CA ILE A 14 7.89 -4.14 3.27
C ILE A 14 7.26 -3.55 2.01
N GLY A 15 7.52 -2.26 1.72
CA GLY A 15 7.02 -1.58 0.53
C GLY A 15 7.52 -2.23 -0.78
N ALA A 16 8.78 -2.64 -0.84
CA ALA A 16 9.37 -3.31 -2.01
C ALA A 16 8.83 -4.73 -2.24
N PHE A 17 8.40 -5.43 -1.18
CA PHE A 17 7.95 -6.82 -1.22
C PHE A 17 6.43 -6.98 -1.01
N THR A 18 5.64 -5.91 -1.14
CA THR A 18 4.17 -5.96 -1.08
C THR A 18 3.59 -6.49 -2.39
N PHE A 19 3.74 -7.80 -2.64
CA PHE A 19 3.11 -8.49 -3.76
C PHE A 19 1.89 -9.27 -3.25
N GLY A 20 0.72 -9.09 -3.88
CA GLY A 20 -0.51 -9.83 -3.51
C GLY A 20 -1.61 -9.00 -2.82
N GLY A 21 -1.52 -7.67 -2.82
CA GLY A 21 -2.56 -6.77 -2.31
C GLY A 21 -2.42 -6.43 -0.82
N GLY A 22 -3.31 -5.57 -0.32
CA GLY A 22 -3.22 -5.00 1.03
C GLY A 22 -3.27 -6.03 2.18
N TYR A 23 -3.89 -7.18 1.99
CA TYR A 23 -3.95 -8.23 3.03
C TYR A 23 -2.69 -9.10 3.07
N ALA A 24 -2.01 -9.31 1.93
CA ALA A 24 -0.76 -10.08 1.87
C ALA A 24 0.39 -9.39 2.62
N MET A 25 0.30 -8.07 2.81
CA MET A 25 1.32 -7.30 3.52
C MET A 25 1.26 -7.50 5.05
N ILE A 26 0.09 -7.86 5.61
CA ILE A 26 -0.14 -7.89 7.06
C ILE A 26 0.86 -8.83 7.74
N PRO A 27 1.02 -10.09 7.28
CA PRO A 27 2.02 -10.98 7.88
C PRO A 27 3.46 -10.49 7.69
N LEU A 28 3.77 -9.77 6.59
CA LEU A 28 5.10 -9.20 6.38
C LEU A 28 5.41 -8.10 7.40
N ILE A 29 4.43 -7.25 7.70
CA ILE A 29 4.56 -6.19 8.71
C ILE A 29 4.61 -6.81 10.11
N GLU A 30 3.74 -7.77 10.42
CA GLU A 30 3.73 -8.48 11.71
C GLU A 30 5.09 -9.13 11.98
N GLU A 31 5.63 -9.86 11.00
CA GLU A 31 6.93 -10.52 11.10
C GLU A 31 8.06 -9.52 11.35
N GLU A 32 8.08 -8.39 10.64
CA GLU A 32 9.16 -7.42 10.75
C GLU A 32 9.05 -6.59 12.04
N VAL A 33 7.85 -6.22 12.46
CA VAL A 33 7.63 -5.27 13.57
C VAL A 33 7.48 -6.00 14.92
N VAL A 34 6.79 -7.15 14.95
CA VAL A 34 6.52 -7.92 16.18
C VAL A 34 7.60 -8.99 16.40
N ASN A 35 7.86 -9.84 15.40
CA ASN A 35 8.73 -11.02 15.60
C ASN A 35 10.22 -10.67 15.51
N LYS A 36 10.66 -9.97 14.46
CA LYS A 36 12.09 -9.68 14.25
C LYS A 36 12.62 -8.53 15.07
N ASN A 37 11.86 -7.44 15.15
CA ASN A 37 12.31 -6.21 15.80
C ASN A 37 11.68 -5.97 17.17
N SER A 38 10.59 -6.69 17.50
CA SER A 38 9.84 -6.58 18.76
C SER A 38 9.59 -5.14 19.18
N TRP A 39 9.20 -4.30 18.21
CA TRP A 39 8.94 -2.88 18.44
C TRP A 39 7.58 -2.62 19.08
N ILE A 40 6.60 -3.49 18.85
CA ILE A 40 5.25 -3.45 19.44
C ILE A 40 4.80 -4.86 19.80
N SER A 41 3.84 -4.99 20.72
CA SER A 41 3.23 -6.29 21.03
C SER A 41 2.29 -6.74 19.91
N LYS A 42 1.92 -8.02 19.92
CA LYS A 42 0.94 -8.54 18.97
C LYS A 42 -0.45 -7.93 19.17
N GLU A 43 -0.85 -7.63 20.42
CA GLU A 43 -2.12 -6.93 20.67
C GLU A 43 -2.08 -5.50 20.10
N ASP A 44 -1.01 -4.75 20.37
CA ASP A 44 -0.82 -3.40 19.83
C ASP A 44 -0.87 -3.39 18.29
N PHE A 45 -0.29 -4.41 17.64
CA PHE A 45 -0.33 -4.55 16.18
C PHE A 45 -1.76 -4.74 15.67
N LEU A 46 -2.55 -5.61 16.33
CA LEU A 46 -3.95 -5.85 15.96
C LEU A 46 -4.80 -4.59 16.15
N ASP A 47 -4.61 -3.85 17.24
CA ASP A 47 -5.31 -2.58 17.48
C ASP A 47 -5.01 -1.57 16.37
N ILE A 48 -3.72 -1.42 16.01
CA ILE A 48 -3.31 -0.54 14.92
C ILE A 48 -3.89 -1.00 13.58
N LEU A 49 -3.96 -2.31 13.33
CA LEU A 49 -4.55 -2.86 12.12
C LEU A 49 -6.04 -2.53 12.00
N VAL A 50 -6.80 -2.64 13.10
CA VAL A 50 -8.23 -2.28 13.16
C VAL A 50 -8.43 -0.79 12.90
N ILE A 51 -7.62 0.06 13.55
CA ILE A 51 -7.64 1.51 13.30
C ILE A 51 -7.34 1.79 11.83
N SER A 52 -6.31 1.17 11.26
CA SER A 52 -5.88 1.39 9.88
C SER A 52 -6.92 0.97 8.85
N GLN A 53 -7.71 -0.08 9.11
CA GLN A 53 -8.83 -0.51 8.27
C GLN A 53 -10.03 0.45 8.33
N SER A 54 -10.18 1.17 9.44
CA SER A 54 -11.25 2.15 9.60
C SER A 54 -11.00 3.42 8.77
N PHE A 55 -9.74 3.71 8.42
CA PHE A 55 -9.38 4.84 7.57
C PHE A 55 -9.44 4.48 6.08
N PRO A 56 -9.98 5.38 5.22
CA PRO A 56 -9.94 5.17 3.78
C PRO A 56 -8.50 5.20 3.27
N GLY A 57 -8.21 4.40 2.24
CA GLY A 57 -6.93 4.42 1.52
C GLY A 57 -6.20 3.08 1.54
N ALA A 58 -4.89 3.15 1.27
CA ALA A 58 -4.05 1.97 1.22
C ALA A 58 -3.72 1.48 2.63
N LEU A 59 -4.20 0.28 2.98
CA LEU A 59 -3.97 -0.34 4.29
C LEU A 59 -2.48 -0.34 4.65
N ALA A 60 -1.58 -0.59 3.69
CA ALA A 60 -0.12 -0.60 3.87
C ALA A 60 0.42 0.69 4.43
N VAL A 61 -0.04 1.78 3.85
CA VAL A 61 0.40 3.13 4.17
C VAL A 61 -0.13 3.53 5.53
N ASN A 62 -1.42 3.28 5.78
CA ASN A 62 -2.07 3.58 7.05
C ASN A 62 -1.40 2.81 8.21
N CYS A 63 -1.29 1.47 8.09
CA CYS A 63 -0.64 0.62 9.09
C CYS A 63 0.80 1.06 9.36
N SER A 64 1.61 1.25 8.30
CA SER A 64 3.01 1.66 8.46
C SER A 64 3.13 3.00 9.19
N THR A 65 2.26 3.96 8.86
CA THR A 65 2.26 5.30 9.47
C THR A 65 1.91 5.23 10.96
N PHE A 66 0.86 4.50 11.33
CA PHE A 66 0.46 4.35 12.74
C PHE A 66 1.46 3.54 13.56
N ILE A 67 2.05 2.49 12.99
CA ILE A 67 3.14 1.74 13.64
C ILE A 67 4.35 2.66 13.83
N GLY A 68 4.76 3.39 12.80
CA GLY A 68 5.84 4.37 12.89
C GLY A 68 5.58 5.42 13.98
N TYR A 69 4.33 5.90 14.08
CA TYR A 69 3.91 6.81 15.13
C TYR A 69 4.03 6.20 16.52
N LYS A 70 3.59 4.96 16.72
CA LYS A 70 3.71 4.26 18.01
C LYS A 70 5.17 4.09 18.45
N ILE A 71 6.09 3.84 17.51
CA ILE A 71 7.50 3.54 17.82
C ILE A 71 8.30 4.79 18.22
N ASN A 72 8.17 5.87 17.44
CA ASN A 72 9.01 7.08 17.59
C ASN A 72 8.21 8.38 17.41
N ASN A 73 6.89 8.40 17.65
CA ASN A 73 6.00 9.55 17.44
C ASN A 73 6.05 10.07 15.99
N LEU A 74 5.86 11.38 15.80
CA LEU A 74 5.82 12.04 14.50
C LEU A 74 6.99 11.71 13.54
N PRO A 75 8.28 11.75 13.95
CA PRO A 75 9.37 11.39 13.04
C PRO A 75 9.34 9.91 12.65
N GLY A 76 8.81 9.05 13.53
CA GLY A 76 8.59 7.65 13.22
C GLY A 76 7.53 7.45 12.15
N ALA A 77 6.41 8.17 12.26
CA ALA A 77 5.34 8.14 11.27
C ALA A 77 5.83 8.53 9.87
N ILE A 78 6.57 9.64 9.76
CA ILE A 78 7.09 10.14 8.48
C ILE A 78 8.07 9.15 7.86
N LEU A 79 8.99 8.59 8.65
CA LEU A 79 9.99 7.64 8.14
C LEU A 79 9.37 6.32 7.69
N ALA A 80 8.38 5.80 8.43
CA ALA A 80 7.67 4.59 8.04
C ALA A 80 6.84 4.83 6.78
N LEU A 81 6.15 5.97 6.68
CA LEU A 81 5.42 6.40 5.50
C LEU A 81 6.31 6.47 4.26
N LEU A 82 7.43 7.20 4.36
CA LEU A 82 8.39 7.34 3.27
C LEU A 82 9.03 5.99 2.91
N GLY A 83 9.41 5.20 3.93
CA GLY A 83 9.94 3.85 3.73
C GLY A 83 9.00 2.99 2.88
N THR A 84 7.71 2.96 3.21
CA THR A 84 6.73 2.14 2.48
C THR A 84 6.42 2.66 1.07
N ILE A 85 6.41 3.98 0.84
CA ILE A 85 6.00 4.59 -0.46
C ILE A 85 7.16 4.68 -1.46
N LEU A 86 8.37 5.03 -1.00
CA LEU A 86 9.53 5.23 -1.86
C LEU A 86 9.86 4.06 -2.81
N PRO A 87 9.82 2.77 -2.41
CA PRO A 87 10.15 1.68 -3.34
C PRO A 87 9.20 1.67 -4.54
N SER A 88 7.90 1.79 -4.31
CA SER A 88 6.89 1.87 -5.38
C SER A 88 7.09 3.12 -6.24
N PHE A 89 7.39 4.27 -5.62
CA PHE A 89 7.67 5.50 -6.33
C PHE A 89 8.87 5.38 -7.28
N PHE A 90 9.99 4.82 -6.81
CA PHE A 90 11.18 4.63 -7.64
C PHE A 90 10.93 3.64 -8.77
N ILE A 91 10.21 2.53 -8.51
CA ILE A 91 9.86 1.56 -9.55
C ILE A 91 9.06 2.24 -10.66
N ILE A 92 8.01 2.99 -10.31
CA ILE A 92 7.18 3.71 -11.29
C ILE A 92 8.00 4.75 -12.04
N LEU A 93 8.85 5.52 -11.35
CA LEU A 93 9.69 6.54 -11.97
C LEU A 93 10.70 5.94 -12.96
N CYS A 94 11.34 4.83 -12.60
CA CYS A 94 12.25 4.10 -13.49
C CYS A 94 11.53 3.60 -14.74
N ILE A 95 10.36 2.99 -14.57
CA ILE A 95 9.52 2.51 -15.66
C ILE A 95 9.12 3.68 -16.58
N ALA A 96 8.59 4.76 -16.01
CA ALA A 96 8.17 5.95 -16.75
C ALA A 96 9.33 6.59 -17.53
N SER A 97 10.51 6.70 -16.92
CA SER A 97 11.71 7.27 -17.55
C SER A 97 12.18 6.44 -18.75
N PHE A 98 12.17 5.11 -18.62
CA PHE A 98 12.49 4.21 -19.72
C PHE A 98 11.47 4.34 -20.87
N PHE A 99 10.18 4.45 -20.55
CA PHE A 99 9.13 4.58 -21.57
C PHE A 99 9.14 5.91 -22.33
N MET A 100 9.60 7.00 -21.72
CA MET A 100 9.70 8.28 -22.43
C MET A 100 10.62 8.21 -23.66
N GLN A 101 11.59 7.29 -23.68
CA GLN A 101 12.46 7.06 -24.84
C GLN A 101 11.72 6.45 -26.04
N PHE A 102 10.66 5.68 -25.80
CA PHE A 102 9.87 4.99 -26.83
C PHE A 102 8.54 5.66 -27.16
N ARG A 103 8.26 6.81 -26.53
CA ARG A 103 6.99 7.54 -26.66
C ARG A 103 6.66 7.96 -28.10
N ASN A 104 7.67 8.17 -28.93
CA ASN A 104 7.50 8.56 -30.34
C ASN A 104 7.08 7.39 -31.26
N ASN A 105 6.98 6.16 -30.74
CA ASN A 105 6.49 5.03 -31.52
C ASN A 105 4.95 5.04 -31.57
N TYR A 106 4.40 5.10 -32.78
CA TYR A 106 2.97 5.12 -33.05
C TYR A 106 2.18 4.00 -32.34
N TYR A 107 2.73 2.78 -32.30
CA TYR A 107 2.08 1.65 -31.65
C TYR A 107 2.04 1.79 -30.13
N VAL A 108 3.08 2.37 -29.53
CA VAL A 108 3.16 2.60 -28.08
C VAL A 108 2.13 3.64 -27.66
N ASP A 109 2.01 4.76 -28.39
CA ASP A 109 1.02 5.82 -28.12
C ASP A 109 -0.43 5.29 -28.18
N LEU A 110 -0.75 4.45 -29.18
CA LEU A 110 -2.06 3.82 -29.29
C LEU A 110 -2.39 2.90 -28.10
N ILE A 111 -1.42 2.10 -27.66
CA ILE A 111 -1.59 1.24 -26.48
C ILE A 111 -1.87 2.09 -25.24
N PHE A 112 -1.12 3.17 -25.01
CA PHE A 112 -1.34 4.05 -23.86
C PHE A 112 -2.71 4.75 -23.91
N LYS A 113 -3.18 5.18 -25.08
CA LYS A 113 -4.54 5.69 -25.24
C LYS A 113 -5.59 4.64 -24.85
N GLY A 114 -5.39 3.38 -25.24
CA GLY A 114 -6.22 2.26 -24.80
C GLY A 114 -6.21 2.06 -23.29
N ILE A 115 -5.02 2.02 -22.68
CA ILE A 115 -4.85 1.85 -21.21
C ILE A 115 -5.53 2.99 -20.45
N ASN A 116 -5.31 4.25 -20.88
CA ASN A 116 -5.90 5.43 -20.24
C ASN A 116 -7.44 5.41 -20.24
N GLY A 117 -8.06 4.82 -21.27
CA GLY A 117 -9.51 4.58 -21.29
C GLY A 117 -9.95 3.36 -20.49
N ALA A 118 -9.18 2.27 -20.53
CA ALA A 118 -9.52 1.01 -19.87
C ALA A 118 -9.47 1.11 -18.33
N VAL A 119 -8.46 1.78 -17.76
CA VAL A 119 -8.26 1.83 -16.31
C VAL A 119 -9.46 2.45 -15.58
N PRO A 120 -9.99 3.63 -15.95
CA PRO A 120 -11.20 4.18 -15.33
C PRO A 120 -12.42 3.26 -15.46
N VAL A 121 -12.58 2.59 -16.60
CA VAL A 121 -13.68 1.64 -16.83
C VAL A 121 -13.56 0.42 -15.92
N LEU A 122 -12.36 -0.13 -15.73
CA LEU A 122 -12.14 -1.23 -14.79
C LEU A 122 -12.48 -0.83 -13.35
N VAL A 123 -12.08 0.38 -12.94
CA VAL A 123 -12.46 0.92 -11.62
C VAL A 123 -13.98 1.07 -11.53
N LEU A 124 -14.64 1.62 -12.55
CA LEU A 124 -16.09 1.76 -12.60
C LEU A 124 -16.81 0.41 -12.51
N VAL A 125 -16.34 -0.59 -13.25
CA VAL A 125 -16.87 -1.96 -13.22
C VAL A 125 -16.72 -2.56 -11.83
N ALA A 126 -15.58 -2.37 -11.16
CA ALA A 126 -15.37 -2.82 -9.79
C ALA A 126 -16.36 -2.17 -8.82
N VAL A 127 -16.59 -0.86 -8.96
CA VAL A 127 -17.57 -0.11 -8.15
C VAL A 127 -18.99 -0.61 -8.38
N ILE A 128 -19.41 -0.81 -9.64
CA ILE A 128 -20.74 -1.33 -9.98
C ILE A 128 -20.92 -2.76 -9.45
N SER A 129 -19.90 -3.61 -9.58
CA SER A 129 -19.90 -5.00 -9.08
C SER A 129 -20.07 -5.04 -7.56
N LEU A 130 -19.31 -4.20 -6.84
CA LEU A 130 -19.42 -4.09 -5.39
C LEU A 130 -20.79 -3.56 -4.96
N SER A 131 -21.31 -2.54 -5.65
CA SER A 131 -22.64 -1.97 -5.36
C SER A 131 -23.77 -2.99 -5.53
N LYS A 132 -23.72 -3.81 -6.60
CA LYS A 132 -24.69 -4.91 -6.80
C LYS A 132 -24.62 -5.97 -5.71
N SER A 133 -23.42 -6.29 -5.25
CA SER A 133 -23.20 -7.27 -4.17
C SER A 133 -23.79 -6.80 -2.83
N ILE A 134 -23.67 -5.50 -2.51
CA ILE A 134 -24.28 -4.90 -1.31
C ILE A 134 -25.80 -5.01 -1.37
N LYS A 135 -26.42 -4.69 -2.51
CA LYS A 135 -27.88 -4.76 -2.68
C LYS A 135 -28.44 -6.18 -2.54
N LYS A 136 -27.62 -7.21 -2.79
CA LYS A 136 -27.96 -8.62 -2.61
C LYS A 136 -27.89 -9.08 -1.16
N ILE A 137 -26.99 -8.50 -0.36
CA ILE A 137 -26.81 -8.82 1.08
C ILE A 137 -27.94 -8.23 1.93
N THR A 138 -28.42 -7.02 1.62
CA THR A 138 -29.56 -6.40 2.33
C THR A 138 -30.87 -7.19 2.21
N LEU A 139 -30.98 -8.10 1.24
CA LEU A 139 -32.19 -8.91 1.00
C LEU A 139 -32.16 -10.29 1.67
N ILE A 140 -31.03 -10.65 2.32
CA ILE A 140 -30.79 -11.97 2.93
C ILE A 140 -30.67 -11.86 4.47
N ILE A 141 -30.65 -10.64 5.02
CA ILE A 141 -30.71 -10.41 6.47
C ILE A 141 -32.17 -10.07 6.80
N PRO A 142 -32.91 -10.91 7.55
CA PRO A 142 -34.24 -10.57 8.04
C PRO A 142 -34.21 -9.43 9.07
#